data_AF-A0A8J6UTA1-F1
#
_entry.id   AF-A0A8J6UTA1-F1
#
_cell.length_a   1.000
_cell.length_b   1.000
_cell.length_c   1.000
_cell.angle_alpha   90.00
_cell.angle_beta   90.00
_cell.angle_gamma   90.00
#
_symmetry.space_group_name_H-M   'P 1'
#
loop_
_entity.id
_entity.type
_entity.pdbx_description
1 polymer ?
#
loop_
_entity_poly.entity_id
_entity_poly.type
_entity_poly.pdbx_seq_one_letter_code
_entity_poly.pdbx_strand_id
1 'polypeptide(L)'
;MVNRYSIIKYVPDPIAEERINVGVIAFNEDAVQVRFLSNWDRARCFGMEDIHFLRNFAERMEDAALVGLLFPGDEPGNTPKQDRLARIAKGWINSIQFTEPRGSLDTLDGLLEYAAQTYLREPQPEPKSALRDRGEAASVTRIKTREALQKRFGKKAKDLLRSDYEVRGRDKQNKFDVAVANGRLYLAAHAISFEVSVREIVRESVLWRVSDVKKAQPNLPLAVVTLPPKLENPHYEHLQKVYLKTTENCKSFGADVIGENEVESWVSDHLVNVELLR
;
A
#
# COMPACT_ATOMS: atom_id res chain seq x y z
N MET A 1 -3.59 1.96 42.62
CA MET A 1 -4.40 2.84 41.75
C MET A 1 -5.09 1.95 40.73
N VAL A 2 -6.40 2.12 40.49
CA VAL A 2 -7.14 1.28 39.53
C VAL A 2 -7.06 1.92 38.15
N ASN A 3 -6.46 1.22 37.19
CA ASN A 3 -6.48 1.63 35.80
C ASN A 3 -7.75 1.10 35.14
N ARG A 4 -8.30 1.84 34.19
CA ARG A 4 -9.53 1.44 33.48
C ARG A 4 -9.31 1.47 31.98
N TYR A 5 -10.05 0.64 31.25
CA TYR A 5 -10.08 0.70 29.79
C TYR A 5 -11.49 0.62 29.23
N SER A 6 -11.69 1.20 28.05
CA SER A 6 -12.91 1.11 27.25
C SER A 6 -12.56 0.84 25.79
N ILE A 7 -13.40 0.06 25.10
CA ILE A 7 -13.24 -0.26 23.69
C ILE A 7 -14.06 0.75 22.88
N ILE A 8 -13.41 1.35 21.89
CA ILE A 8 -13.99 2.26 20.92
C ILE A 8 -14.47 1.45 19.72
N LYS A 9 -15.76 1.55 19.41
CA LYS A 9 -16.44 0.81 18.36
C LYS A 9 -16.98 1.74 17.30
N TYR A 10 -16.74 1.40 16.04
CA TYR A 10 -17.43 1.99 14.90
C TYR A 10 -18.75 1.25 14.67
N VAL A 11 -19.82 2.02 14.47
CA VAL A 11 -21.18 1.54 14.23
C VAL A 11 -21.70 2.22 12.94
N PRO A 12 -21.53 1.60 11.76
CA PRO A 12 -22.06 2.16 10.51
C PRO A 12 -23.60 2.18 10.49
N ASP A 13 -24.22 1.10 10.96
CA ASP A 13 -25.67 0.97 11.04
C ASP A 13 -26.08 0.59 12.48
N PRO A 14 -26.60 1.54 13.28
CA PRO A 14 -27.04 1.27 14.64
C PRO A 14 -28.33 0.45 14.71
N ILE A 15 -29.12 0.37 13.64
CA ILE A 15 -30.36 -0.43 13.58
C ILE A 15 -30.02 -1.90 13.39
N ALA A 16 -29.03 -2.19 12.53
CA ALA A 16 -28.56 -3.55 12.28
C ALA A 16 -27.70 -4.13 13.43
N GLU A 17 -27.37 -3.33 14.46
CA GLU A 17 -26.42 -3.64 15.54
C GLU A 17 -25.02 -4.07 15.05
N GLU A 18 -24.68 -3.71 13.82
CA GLU A 18 -23.40 -4.01 13.21
C GLU A 18 -22.31 -3.09 13.77
N ARG A 19 -21.27 -3.68 14.36
CA ARG A 19 -20.21 -2.93 15.03
C ARG A 19 -18.86 -3.62 14.94
N ILE A 20 -17.82 -2.80 14.84
CA ILE A 20 -16.42 -3.25 14.82
C ILE A 20 -15.58 -2.43 15.80
N ASN A 21 -14.66 -3.08 16.50
CA ASN A 21 -13.69 -2.39 17.36
C ASN A 21 -12.67 -1.66 16.49
N VAL A 22 -12.45 -0.38 16.75
CA VAL A 22 -11.53 0.48 16.01
C VAL A 22 -10.46 1.13 16.87
N GLY A 23 -10.66 1.15 18.20
CA GLY A 23 -9.67 1.64 19.13
C GLY A 23 -9.93 1.19 20.56
N VAL A 24 -8.98 1.51 21.43
CA VAL A 24 -9.04 1.30 22.88
C VAL A 24 -8.54 2.56 23.55
N ILE A 25 -9.21 2.94 24.64
CA ILE A 25 -8.74 3.97 25.56
C ILE A 25 -8.45 3.32 26.91
N ALA A 26 -7.29 3.62 27.49
CA ALA A 26 -6.90 3.26 28.84
C ALA A 26 -6.65 4.55 29.64
N PHE A 27 -7.12 4.62 30.88
CA PHE A 27 -6.98 5.81 31.70
C PHE A 27 -6.98 5.51 33.20
N ASN A 28 -6.39 6.43 33.95
CA ASN A 28 -6.52 6.56 35.39
C ASN A 28 -6.68 8.04 35.75
N GLU A 29 -6.57 8.42 37.03
CA GLU A 29 -6.74 9.82 37.45
C GLU A 29 -5.68 10.75 36.82
N ASP A 30 -4.47 10.26 36.59
CA ASP A 30 -3.30 11.06 36.20
C ASP A 30 -3.02 11.04 34.69
N ALA A 31 -3.37 9.96 34.00
CA ALA A 31 -2.97 9.70 32.62
C ALA A 31 -4.09 9.09 31.78
N VAL A 32 -3.99 9.33 30.47
CA VAL A 32 -4.86 8.78 29.43
C VAL A 32 -3.97 8.31 28.29
N GLN A 33 -4.27 7.14 27.75
CA GLN A 33 -3.63 6.61 26.56
C GLN A 33 -4.69 6.02 25.64
N VAL A 34 -4.48 6.16 24.34
CA VAL A 34 -5.34 5.60 23.32
C VAL A 34 -4.52 4.81 22.32
N ARG A 35 -5.15 3.81 21.69
CA ARG A 35 -4.59 3.11 20.54
C ARG A 35 -5.70 2.80 19.56
N PHE A 36 -5.49 3.14 18.30
CA PHE A 36 -6.39 2.82 17.20
C PHE A 36 -5.78 1.77 16.26
N LEU A 37 -6.60 1.23 15.36
CA LEU A 37 -6.13 0.38 14.27
C LEU A 37 -5.12 1.16 13.39
N SER A 38 -3.99 0.53 13.07
CA SER A 38 -3.05 1.07 12.09
C SER A 38 -3.59 0.91 10.66
N ASN A 39 -4.29 -0.19 10.39
CA ASN A 39 -4.97 -0.46 9.14
C ASN A 39 -6.49 -0.33 9.28
N TRP A 40 -7.06 0.66 8.59
CA TRP A 40 -8.48 0.97 8.57
C TRP A 40 -9.29 0.24 7.49
N ASP A 41 -8.65 -0.59 6.66
CA ASP A 41 -9.30 -1.30 5.55
C ASP A 41 -10.50 -2.11 6.02
N ARG A 42 -10.37 -2.80 7.15
CA ARG A 42 -11.45 -3.58 7.72
C ARG A 42 -12.65 -2.71 8.11
N ALA A 43 -12.42 -1.54 8.71
CA ALA A 43 -13.49 -0.60 9.06
C ALA A 43 -14.15 0.00 7.81
N ARG A 44 -13.35 0.34 6.79
CA ARG A 44 -13.84 0.83 5.49
C ARG A 44 -14.71 -0.21 4.78
N CYS A 45 -14.25 -1.45 4.68
CA CYS A 45 -14.99 -2.52 4.06
C CYS A 45 -16.25 -2.88 4.84
N PHE A 46 -16.21 -2.79 6.18
CA PHE A 46 -17.35 -3.08 7.05
C PHE A 46 -18.48 -2.06 6.87
N GLY A 47 -18.16 -0.76 6.85
CA GLY A 47 -19.18 0.27 6.70
C GLY A 47 -19.61 0.54 5.25
N MET A 48 -18.85 0.10 4.25
CA MET A 48 -19.04 0.43 2.82
C MET A 48 -19.15 1.94 2.52
N GLU A 49 -18.68 2.79 3.43
CA GLU A 49 -18.81 4.24 3.40
C GLU A 49 -17.45 4.93 3.57
N ASP A 50 -17.44 6.26 3.41
CA ASP A 50 -16.26 7.07 3.69
C ASP A 50 -15.97 7.10 5.20
N ILE A 51 -14.78 6.62 5.57
CA ILE A 51 -14.30 6.55 6.95
C ILE A 51 -13.34 7.69 7.31
N HIS A 52 -13.20 8.72 6.49
CA HIS A 52 -12.32 9.86 6.78
C HIS A 52 -12.63 10.49 8.14
N PHE A 53 -13.90 10.57 8.53
CA PHE A 53 -14.29 11.09 9.85
C PHE A 53 -13.77 10.22 11.01
N LEU A 54 -13.66 8.90 10.85
CA LEU A 54 -13.10 8.01 11.88
C LEU A 54 -11.61 8.23 12.08
N ARG A 55 -10.88 8.46 10.99
CA ARG A 55 -9.44 8.78 11.05
C ARG A 55 -9.22 10.12 11.73
N ASN A 56 -9.97 11.14 11.33
CA ASN A 56 -9.93 12.46 11.97
C ASN A 56 -10.31 12.37 13.46
N PHE A 57 -11.26 11.51 13.82
CA PHE A 57 -11.62 11.26 15.22
C PHE A 57 -10.45 10.62 15.98
N ALA A 58 -9.80 9.61 15.42
CA ALA A 58 -8.66 8.94 16.03
C ALA A 58 -7.49 9.91 16.27
N GLU A 59 -7.10 10.68 15.27
CA GLU A 59 -6.04 11.70 15.37
C GLU A 59 -6.34 12.70 16.49
N ARG A 60 -7.56 13.23 16.54
CA ARG A 60 -7.96 14.18 17.60
C ARG A 60 -7.92 13.55 18.99
N MET A 61 -8.30 12.27 19.11
CA MET A 61 -8.25 11.54 20.39
C MET A 61 -6.81 11.28 20.83
N GLU A 62 -5.91 10.96 19.91
CA GLU A 62 -4.48 10.81 20.16
C GLU A 62 -3.87 12.14 20.62
N ASP A 63 -4.18 13.24 19.94
CA ASP A 63 -3.74 14.60 20.34
C ASP A 63 -4.25 14.97 21.74
N ALA A 64 -5.50 14.64 22.07
CA ALA A 64 -6.07 14.90 23.39
C ALA A 64 -5.40 14.06 24.48
N ALA A 65 -5.11 12.79 24.21
CA ALA A 65 -4.44 11.91 25.16
C ALA A 65 -3.01 12.38 25.48
N LEU A 66 -2.29 12.96 24.51
CA LEU A 66 -0.95 13.53 24.72
C LEU A 66 -0.91 14.64 25.78
N VAL A 67 -2.00 15.39 25.92
CA VAL A 67 -2.15 16.44 26.94
C VAL A 67 -2.94 15.96 28.18
N GLY A 68 -3.14 14.65 28.31
CA GLY A 68 -3.79 14.02 29.46
C GLY A 68 -5.32 14.10 29.48
N LEU A 69 -5.94 14.55 28.38
CA LEU A 69 -7.38 14.67 28.23
C LEU A 69 -8.00 13.35 27.76
N LEU A 70 -9.26 13.11 28.14
CA LEU A 70 -9.98 11.91 27.68
C LEU A 70 -10.47 12.03 26.23
N PHE A 71 -10.70 13.25 25.75
CA PHE A 71 -11.23 13.53 24.42
C PHE A 71 -10.97 15.00 24.04
N PRO A 72 -11.14 15.38 22.76
CA PRO A 72 -10.93 16.77 22.31
C PRO A 72 -11.95 17.74 22.91
N GLY A 73 -11.49 18.82 23.52
CA GLY A 73 -12.35 19.81 24.18
C GLY A 73 -12.82 19.38 25.58
N ASP A 74 -12.15 18.39 26.16
CA ASP A 74 -12.33 18.02 27.55
C ASP A 74 -11.73 19.08 28.50
N GLU A 75 -12.45 19.43 29.56
CA GLU A 75 -11.96 20.37 30.59
C GLU A 75 -11.68 19.61 31.89
N PRO A 76 -10.47 19.71 32.46
CA PRO A 76 -10.16 19.09 33.75
C PRO A 76 -11.10 19.69 34.80
N GLY A 77 -12.00 18.84 35.33
CA GLY A 77 -12.99 19.23 36.33
C GLY A 77 -13.13 18.14 37.38
N ASN A 78 -13.82 18.45 38.46
CA ASN A 78 -14.00 17.52 39.60
C ASN A 78 -14.90 16.31 39.29
N THR A 79 -15.37 16.15 38.06
CA THR A 79 -16.17 14.99 37.65
C THR A 79 -15.25 13.81 37.34
N PRO A 80 -15.53 12.60 37.86
CA PRO A 80 -14.77 11.41 37.52
C PRO A 80 -14.64 11.21 36.01
N LYS A 81 -13.45 10.81 35.56
CA LYS A 81 -13.14 10.54 34.14
C LYS A 81 -14.13 9.56 33.49
N GLN A 82 -14.62 8.56 34.23
CA GLN A 82 -15.63 7.61 33.77
C GLN A 82 -16.96 8.28 33.38
N ASP A 83 -17.46 9.21 34.20
CA ASP A 83 -18.74 9.89 33.94
C ASP A 83 -18.61 10.87 32.78
N ARG A 84 -17.43 11.49 32.65
CA ARG A 84 -17.09 12.36 31.50
C ARG A 84 -17.10 11.55 30.21
N LEU A 85 -16.48 10.37 30.18
CA LEU A 85 -16.49 9.48 29.02
C LEU A 85 -17.91 9.04 28.63
N ALA A 86 -18.73 8.64 29.61
CA ALA A 86 -20.12 8.22 29.39
C ALA A 86 -20.98 9.34 28.78
N ARG A 87 -20.75 10.61 29.17
CA ARG A 87 -21.47 11.77 28.63
C ARG A 87 -21.20 11.97 27.14
N ILE A 88 -20.01 11.67 26.65
CA ILE A 88 -19.61 11.95 25.26
C ILE A 88 -19.87 10.78 24.35
N ALA A 89 -19.78 9.57 24.88
CA ALA A 89 -20.28 8.39 24.20
C ALA A 89 -21.73 8.58 23.73
N LYS A 90 -22.55 9.36 24.46
CA LYS A 90 -23.92 9.73 24.03
C LYS A 90 -23.95 10.65 22.81
N GLY A 91 -23.00 11.57 22.68
CA GLY A 91 -22.95 12.52 21.56
C GLY A 91 -22.56 11.88 20.23
N TRP A 92 -21.84 10.75 20.29
CA TRP A 92 -21.37 10.00 19.12
C TRP A 92 -22.14 8.70 18.88
N ILE A 93 -23.21 8.44 19.64
CA ILE A 93 -23.86 7.13 19.76
C ILE A 93 -24.29 6.49 18.43
N ASN A 94 -24.55 7.33 17.41
CA ASN A 94 -24.98 6.93 16.07
C ASN A 94 -23.83 6.51 15.14
N SER A 95 -22.57 6.65 15.54
CA SER A 95 -21.41 6.34 14.69
C SER A 95 -20.22 5.77 15.46
N ILE A 96 -19.98 6.23 16.69
CA ILE A 96 -18.89 5.77 17.56
C ILE A 96 -19.44 5.48 18.96
N GLN A 97 -19.22 4.26 19.43
CA GLN A 97 -19.66 3.80 20.74
C GLN A 97 -18.49 3.41 21.62
N PHE A 98 -18.62 3.65 22.91
CA PHE A 98 -17.66 3.23 23.92
C PHE A 98 -18.27 2.11 24.76
N THR A 99 -17.50 1.07 25.08
CA THR A 99 -17.94 0.08 26.07
C THR A 99 -17.85 0.66 27.48
N GLU A 100 -18.56 0.05 28.43
CA GLU A 100 -18.39 0.39 29.84
C GLU A 100 -16.93 0.25 30.29
N PRO A 101 -16.39 1.22 31.05
CA PRO A 101 -15.02 1.16 31.53
C PRO A 101 -14.78 0.00 32.49
N ARG A 102 -13.85 -0.88 32.14
CA ARG A 102 -13.46 -2.05 32.96
C ARG A 102 -12.19 -1.75 33.74
N GLY A 103 -12.19 -2.09 35.03
CA GLY A 103 -11.03 -1.93 35.91
C GLY A 103 -9.98 -3.02 35.72
N SER A 104 -8.71 -2.67 35.91
CA SER A 104 -7.56 -3.57 35.91
C SER A 104 -6.54 -3.13 36.96
N LEU A 105 -5.78 -4.10 37.46
CA LEU A 105 -4.64 -3.89 38.36
C LEU A 105 -3.31 -3.80 37.61
N ASP A 106 -3.31 -4.04 36.30
CA ASP A 106 -2.14 -3.89 35.45
C ASP A 106 -1.73 -2.42 35.31
N THR A 107 -0.48 -2.16 34.94
CA THR A 107 0.03 -0.85 34.53
C THR A 107 -0.77 -0.27 33.36
N LEU A 108 -0.73 1.05 33.18
CA LEU A 108 -1.50 1.70 32.11
C LEU A 108 -1.04 1.22 30.73
N ASP A 109 0.28 1.13 30.52
CA ASP A 109 0.89 0.63 29.29
C ASP A 109 0.54 -0.85 29.05
N GLY A 110 0.70 -1.70 30.08
CA GLY A 110 0.37 -3.12 30.02
C GLY A 110 -1.10 -3.36 29.70
N LEU A 111 -1.99 -2.56 30.31
CA LEU A 111 -3.43 -2.61 30.07
C LEU A 111 -3.78 -2.21 28.63
N LEU A 112 -3.19 -1.15 28.11
CA LEU A 112 -3.41 -0.69 26.74
C LEU A 112 -2.92 -1.75 25.75
N GLU A 113 -1.73 -2.30 25.96
CA GLU A 113 -1.15 -3.35 25.12
C GLU A 113 -2.03 -4.60 25.10
N TYR A 114 -2.42 -5.09 26.29
CA TYR A 114 -3.31 -6.24 26.44
C TYR A 114 -4.65 -6.01 25.72
N ALA A 115 -5.28 -4.86 25.95
CA ALA A 115 -6.58 -4.55 25.37
C ALA A 115 -6.48 -4.35 23.85
N ALA A 116 -5.39 -3.73 23.35
CA ALA A 116 -5.14 -3.63 21.93
C ALA A 116 -5.01 -5.00 21.27
N GLN A 117 -4.14 -5.88 21.80
CA GLN A 117 -3.94 -7.23 21.25
C GLN A 117 -5.21 -8.09 21.29
N THR A 118 -6.02 -7.92 22.34
CA THR A 118 -7.25 -8.72 22.53
C THR A 118 -8.39 -8.24 21.63
N TYR A 119 -8.58 -6.93 21.51
CA TYR A 119 -9.79 -6.34 20.91
C TYR A 119 -9.57 -5.69 19.53
N LEU A 120 -8.35 -5.25 19.22
CA LEU A 120 -8.00 -4.66 17.93
C LEU A 120 -7.42 -5.73 17.02
N ARG A 121 -8.31 -6.42 16.31
CA ARG A 121 -7.90 -7.35 15.25
C ARG A 121 -7.52 -6.57 14.00
N GLU A 122 -6.23 -6.33 13.84
CA GLU A 122 -5.67 -5.92 12.57
C GLU A 122 -5.68 -7.11 11.60
N PRO A 123 -6.05 -6.90 10.32
CA PRO A 123 -5.83 -7.93 9.33
C PRO A 123 -4.34 -8.21 9.29
N GLN A 124 -3.95 -9.42 9.72
CA GLN A 124 -2.61 -9.89 9.38
C GLN A 124 -2.54 -9.87 7.86
N PRO A 125 -1.47 -9.31 7.26
CA PRO A 125 -1.29 -9.45 5.82
C PRO A 125 -1.39 -10.94 5.53
N GLU A 126 -2.37 -11.34 4.71
CA GLU A 126 -2.40 -12.70 4.20
C GLU A 126 -0.98 -13.00 3.70
N PRO A 127 -0.39 -14.16 4.02
CA PRO A 127 0.91 -14.51 3.49
C PRO A 127 0.76 -14.39 1.98
N LYS A 128 1.33 -13.31 1.42
CA LYS A 128 1.25 -13.05 -0.02
C LYS A 128 1.65 -14.35 -0.68
N SER A 129 0.78 -14.85 -1.56
CA SER A 129 1.10 -15.98 -2.43
C SER A 129 2.58 -15.87 -2.77
N ALA A 130 3.38 -16.88 -2.41
CA ALA A 130 4.82 -16.85 -2.68
C ALA A 130 5.10 -16.60 -4.18
N LEU A 131 4.10 -16.90 -5.02
CA LEU A 131 4.08 -16.61 -6.44
C LEU A 131 3.46 -15.25 -6.71
N ARG A 132 4.25 -14.36 -7.30
CA ARG A 132 3.87 -12.99 -7.60
C ARG A 132 3.14 -12.88 -8.93
N ASP A 133 2.10 -12.08 -8.99
CA ASP A 133 1.37 -11.86 -10.25
C ASP A 133 1.97 -10.69 -11.08
N ARG A 134 1.32 -10.36 -12.20
CA ARG A 134 1.76 -9.24 -13.05
C ARG A 134 1.69 -7.89 -12.32
N GLY A 135 0.67 -7.67 -11.50
CA GLY A 135 0.51 -6.42 -10.75
C GLY A 135 1.66 -6.23 -9.77
N GLU A 136 2.08 -7.30 -9.10
CA GLU A 136 3.26 -7.29 -8.25
C GLU A 136 4.55 -7.09 -9.04
N ALA A 137 4.72 -7.71 -10.21
CA ALA A 137 5.86 -7.45 -11.10
C ALA A 137 5.93 -5.96 -11.53
N ALA A 138 4.80 -5.35 -11.85
CA ALA A 138 4.72 -3.93 -12.18
C ALA A 138 5.07 -3.05 -10.97
N SER A 139 4.62 -3.42 -9.78
CA SER A 139 4.95 -2.74 -8.53
C SER A 139 6.45 -2.78 -8.23
N VAL A 140 7.08 -3.96 -8.32
CA VAL A 140 8.53 -4.13 -8.14
C VAL A 140 9.30 -3.26 -9.14
N THR A 141 8.89 -3.29 -10.40
CA THR A 141 9.50 -2.46 -11.46
C THR A 141 9.41 -0.96 -11.15
N ARG A 142 8.24 -0.49 -10.68
CA ARG A 142 8.01 0.91 -10.26
C ARG A 142 8.88 1.29 -9.08
N ILE A 143 8.97 0.43 -8.07
CA ILE A 143 9.76 0.69 -6.85
C ILE A 143 11.24 0.79 -7.20
N LYS A 144 11.79 -0.20 -7.90
CA LYS A 144 13.21 -0.22 -8.26
C LYS A 144 13.61 0.89 -9.22
N THR A 145 12.75 1.22 -10.18
CA THR A 145 13.00 2.40 -11.05
C THR A 145 13.01 3.69 -10.22
N ARG A 146 12.10 3.83 -9.25
CA ARG A 146 12.06 4.99 -8.36
C ARG A 146 13.33 5.08 -7.52
N GLU A 147 13.80 3.97 -6.96
CA GLU A 147 15.03 3.91 -6.17
C GLU A 147 16.25 4.32 -7.01
N ALA A 148 16.38 3.81 -8.23
CA ALA A 148 17.44 4.22 -9.16
C ALA A 148 17.40 5.72 -9.46
N LEU A 149 16.20 6.27 -9.71
CA LEU A 149 16.02 7.71 -9.93
C LEU A 149 16.33 8.54 -8.68
N GLN A 150 15.92 8.06 -7.49
CA GLN A 150 16.17 8.76 -6.22
C GLN A 150 17.66 8.79 -5.88
N LYS A 151 18.40 7.69 -6.11
CA LYS A 151 19.86 7.64 -5.93
C LYS A 151 20.57 8.70 -6.78
N ARG A 152 20.05 9.00 -7.98
CA ARG A 152 20.69 9.94 -8.93
C ARG A 152 20.17 11.39 -8.84
N PHE A 153 18.87 11.59 -8.65
CA PHE A 153 18.22 12.91 -8.74
C PHE A 153 17.55 13.36 -7.43
N GLY A 154 17.61 12.55 -6.37
CA GLY A 154 17.00 12.85 -5.08
C GLY A 154 15.50 13.10 -5.18
N LYS A 155 15.02 14.21 -4.61
CA LYS A 155 13.59 14.56 -4.59
C LYS A 155 12.98 14.80 -5.98
N LYS A 156 13.77 15.18 -6.98
CA LYS A 156 13.31 15.40 -8.37
C LYS A 156 12.92 14.10 -9.09
N ALA A 157 13.24 12.94 -8.53
CA ALA A 157 12.87 11.64 -9.09
C ALA A 157 11.35 11.47 -9.28
N LYS A 158 10.53 12.09 -8.41
CA LYS A 158 9.07 12.03 -8.49
C LYS A 158 8.53 12.65 -9.79
N ASP A 159 9.22 13.66 -10.30
CA ASP A 159 8.76 14.39 -11.48
C ASP A 159 9.10 13.66 -12.79
N LEU A 160 10.06 12.75 -12.75
CA LEU A 160 10.54 11.98 -13.90
C LEU A 160 9.78 10.66 -14.09
N LEU A 161 9.35 10.04 -13.00
CA LEU A 161 8.68 8.74 -13.04
C LEU A 161 7.21 8.91 -13.45
N ARG A 162 6.79 8.17 -14.48
CA ARG A 162 5.40 8.08 -14.92
C ARG A 162 4.93 6.62 -14.85
N SER A 163 3.75 6.42 -14.31
CA SER A 163 3.06 5.13 -14.28
C SER A 163 2.01 5.09 -15.38
N ASP A 164 1.79 3.91 -15.95
CA ASP A 164 0.76 3.68 -16.97
C ASP A 164 0.86 4.64 -18.18
N TYR A 165 2.09 4.99 -18.53
CA TYR A 165 2.40 6.02 -19.52
C TYR A 165 2.21 5.49 -20.95
N GLU A 166 1.61 6.32 -21.79
CA GLU A 166 1.38 6.00 -23.20
C GLU A 166 2.60 6.33 -24.05
N VAL A 167 3.15 5.30 -24.68
CA VAL A 167 4.26 5.40 -25.62
C VAL A 167 3.73 5.19 -27.02
N ARG A 168 4.03 6.14 -27.92
CA ARG A 168 3.62 6.09 -29.31
C ARG A 168 4.36 4.96 -30.05
N GLY A 169 3.61 3.95 -30.49
CA GLY A 169 4.04 2.96 -31.48
C GLY A 169 3.76 3.41 -32.91
N ARG A 170 3.98 2.50 -33.86
CA ARG A 170 3.71 2.71 -35.29
C ARG A 170 2.21 2.70 -35.55
N ASP A 171 1.51 1.74 -34.96
CA ASP A 171 0.10 1.47 -35.21
C ASP A 171 -0.80 2.08 -34.13
N LYS A 172 -0.37 2.09 -32.85
CA LYS A 172 -1.17 2.69 -31.76
C LYS A 172 -0.35 3.27 -30.62
N GLN A 173 -1.04 3.93 -29.68
CA GLN A 173 -0.46 4.27 -28.38
C GLN A 173 -0.49 3.06 -27.45
N ASN A 174 0.64 2.80 -26.80
CA ASN A 174 0.85 1.62 -25.99
C ASN A 174 1.16 1.99 -24.55
N LYS A 175 0.42 1.43 -23.59
CA LYS A 175 0.66 1.67 -22.16
C LYS A 175 1.80 0.81 -21.62
N PHE A 176 2.69 1.45 -20.88
CA PHE A 176 3.80 0.82 -20.16
C PHE A 176 3.65 1.02 -18.66
N ASP A 177 4.08 0.04 -17.86
CA ASP A 177 3.85 0.07 -16.42
C ASP A 177 4.71 1.15 -15.75
N VAL A 178 5.87 1.43 -16.37
CA VAL A 178 6.83 2.46 -15.98
C VAL A 178 7.36 3.17 -17.23
N ALA A 179 7.45 4.49 -17.16
CA ALA A 179 8.23 5.30 -18.08
C ALA A 179 9.00 6.37 -17.29
N VAL A 180 10.16 6.77 -17.83
CA VAL A 180 10.89 7.93 -17.34
C VAL A 180 10.83 9.01 -18.40
N ALA A 181 10.21 10.14 -18.06
CA ALA A 181 9.96 11.22 -19.01
C ALA A 181 9.96 12.60 -18.34
N ASN A 182 10.50 13.59 -19.04
CA ASN A 182 10.43 15.01 -18.67
C ASN A 182 10.23 15.87 -19.93
N GLY A 183 9.01 15.92 -20.44
CA GLY A 183 8.69 16.50 -21.77
C GLY A 183 9.14 15.63 -22.95
N ARG A 184 10.22 14.86 -22.79
CA ARG A 184 10.65 13.78 -23.69
C ARG A 184 10.72 12.45 -22.94
N LEU A 185 10.37 11.36 -23.62
CA LEU A 185 10.51 10.00 -23.12
C LEU A 185 11.97 9.55 -23.19
N TYR A 186 12.53 9.09 -22.07
CA TYR A 186 13.90 8.58 -22.00
C TYR A 186 13.95 7.06 -22.06
N LEU A 187 13.05 6.38 -21.33
CA LEU A 187 12.95 4.93 -21.33
C LEU A 187 11.53 4.50 -20.92
N ALA A 188 11.16 3.27 -21.28
CA ALA A 188 9.93 2.64 -20.83
C ALA A 188 10.15 1.17 -20.49
N ALA A 189 9.38 0.66 -19.53
CA ALA A 189 9.45 -0.72 -19.09
C ALA A 189 8.05 -1.32 -18.89
N HIS A 190 7.90 -2.59 -19.26
CA HIS A 190 6.68 -3.36 -19.04
C HIS A 190 6.99 -4.63 -18.25
N ALA A 191 6.20 -4.93 -17.25
CA ALA A 191 6.42 -6.06 -16.35
C ALA A 191 5.53 -7.25 -16.71
N ILE A 192 6.09 -8.44 -16.57
CA ILE A 192 5.39 -9.72 -16.74
C ILE A 192 5.91 -10.69 -15.67
N SER A 193 5.00 -11.42 -15.03
CA SER A 193 5.38 -12.45 -14.06
C SER A 193 5.13 -13.83 -14.64
N PHE A 194 6.16 -14.67 -14.62
CA PHE A 194 6.07 -16.10 -14.92
C PHE A 194 6.10 -16.95 -13.65
N GLU A 195 6.03 -16.34 -12.46
CA GLU A 195 5.78 -17.08 -11.21
C GLU A 195 4.37 -17.70 -11.19
N VAL A 196 3.46 -17.16 -11.99
CA VAL A 196 2.10 -17.66 -12.22
C VAL A 196 1.86 -17.93 -13.71
N SER A 197 0.82 -18.69 -14.04
CA SER A 197 0.45 -18.95 -15.44
C SER A 197 0.01 -17.67 -16.14
N VAL A 198 0.76 -17.29 -17.18
CA VAL A 198 0.44 -16.13 -18.02
C VAL A 198 -0.43 -16.57 -19.19
N ARG A 199 -1.63 -15.99 -19.28
CA ARG A 199 -2.52 -16.19 -20.42
C ARG A 199 -1.82 -15.79 -21.73
N GLU A 200 -2.03 -16.58 -22.77
CA GLU A 200 -1.41 -16.37 -24.08
C GLU A 200 -1.64 -14.96 -24.64
N ILE A 201 -2.88 -14.48 -24.56
CA ILE A 201 -3.27 -13.15 -25.02
C ILE A 201 -2.47 -12.02 -24.36
N VAL A 202 -2.06 -12.20 -23.09
CA VAL A 202 -1.24 -11.22 -22.37
C VAL A 202 0.18 -11.24 -22.91
N ARG A 203 0.76 -12.43 -23.13
CA ARG A 203 2.10 -12.57 -23.72
C ARG A 203 2.15 -11.96 -25.12
N GLU A 204 1.19 -12.31 -25.97
CA GLU A 204 1.08 -11.76 -27.33
C GLU A 204 0.91 -10.24 -27.31
N SER A 205 0.11 -9.71 -26.39
CA SER A 205 -0.04 -8.26 -26.23
C SER A 205 1.27 -7.58 -25.87
N VAL A 206 2.13 -8.20 -25.05
CA VAL A 206 3.45 -7.63 -24.70
C VAL A 206 4.38 -7.66 -25.91
N LEU A 207 4.43 -8.79 -26.61
CA LEU A 207 5.25 -8.96 -27.81
C LEU A 207 4.87 -7.97 -28.91
N TRP A 208 3.57 -7.84 -29.17
CA TRP A 208 3.05 -6.89 -30.15
C TRP A 208 3.38 -5.45 -29.75
N ARG A 209 3.22 -5.09 -28.47
CA ARG A 209 3.55 -3.76 -27.95
C ARG A 209 5.02 -3.42 -28.14
N VAL A 210 5.91 -4.35 -27.82
CA VAL A 210 7.36 -4.17 -28.01
C VAL A 210 7.68 -3.95 -29.49
N SER A 211 7.17 -4.83 -30.35
CA SER A 211 7.37 -4.73 -31.81
C SER A 211 6.87 -3.40 -32.37
N ASP A 212 5.68 -2.96 -31.96
CA ASP A 212 5.04 -1.73 -32.42
C ASP A 212 5.85 -0.49 -32.04
N VAL A 213 6.29 -0.40 -30.77
CA VAL A 213 7.13 0.70 -30.30
C VAL A 213 8.50 0.70 -30.96
N LYS A 214 9.15 -0.46 -31.09
CA LYS A 214 10.48 -0.54 -31.70
C LYS A 214 10.48 -0.27 -33.20
N LYS A 215 9.37 -0.54 -33.90
CA LYS A 215 9.19 -0.11 -35.31
C LYS A 215 9.08 1.41 -35.47
N ALA A 216 8.47 2.12 -34.51
CA ALA A 216 8.34 3.58 -34.57
C ALA A 216 9.55 4.31 -33.98
N GLN A 217 10.15 3.76 -32.92
CA GLN A 217 11.24 4.36 -32.15
C GLN A 217 12.33 3.30 -31.90
N PRO A 218 13.15 2.94 -32.91
CA PRO A 218 14.13 1.86 -32.79
C PRO A 218 15.13 2.06 -31.65
N ASN A 219 15.54 3.31 -31.43
CA ASN A 219 16.55 3.69 -30.43
C ASN A 219 15.97 3.96 -29.04
N LEU A 220 14.66 3.84 -28.82
CA LEU A 220 14.08 4.03 -27.50
C LEU A 220 14.48 2.85 -26.59
N PRO A 221 15.15 3.10 -25.44
CA PRO A 221 15.38 2.07 -24.44
C PRO A 221 14.05 1.51 -23.94
N LEU A 222 13.85 0.21 -24.15
CA LEU A 222 12.62 -0.48 -23.84
C LEU A 222 12.94 -1.79 -23.15
N ALA A 223 12.46 -1.95 -21.92
CA ALA A 223 12.65 -3.17 -21.15
C ALA A 223 11.34 -3.95 -20.97
N VAL A 224 11.46 -5.27 -20.97
CA VAL A 224 10.47 -6.18 -20.41
C VAL A 224 11.05 -6.75 -19.12
N VAL A 225 10.50 -6.33 -17.99
CA VAL A 225 10.91 -6.81 -16.66
C VAL A 225 10.17 -8.10 -16.37
N THR A 226 10.93 -9.16 -16.12
CA THR A 226 10.38 -10.49 -15.92
C THR A 226 10.61 -10.97 -14.51
N LEU A 227 9.57 -11.48 -13.85
CA LEU A 227 9.74 -12.38 -12.71
C LEU A 227 9.81 -13.82 -13.24
N PRO A 228 10.95 -14.50 -13.13
CA PRO A 228 11.10 -15.86 -13.64
C PRO A 228 10.25 -16.85 -12.83
N PRO A 229 9.91 -18.02 -13.39
CA PRO A 229 9.21 -19.05 -12.64
C PRO A 229 10.05 -19.55 -11.47
N LYS A 230 9.37 -19.87 -10.35
CA LYS A 230 10.00 -20.43 -9.15
C LYS A 230 10.01 -21.95 -9.19
N LEU A 231 11.09 -22.56 -8.70
CA LEU A 231 11.24 -24.02 -8.64
C LEU A 231 10.16 -24.69 -7.79
N GLU A 232 9.61 -23.98 -6.79
CA GLU A 232 8.53 -24.51 -5.96
C GLU A 232 7.17 -24.56 -6.68
N ASN A 233 7.04 -23.97 -7.88
CA ASN A 233 5.78 -23.97 -8.62
C ASN A 233 5.52 -25.37 -9.24
N PRO A 234 4.35 -25.99 -9.00
CA PRO A 234 3.98 -27.30 -9.58
C PRO A 234 4.04 -27.36 -11.12
N HIS A 235 3.97 -26.22 -11.80
CA HIS A 235 4.02 -26.09 -13.26
C HIS A 235 5.33 -25.50 -13.77
N TYR A 236 6.41 -25.55 -12.98
CA TYR A 236 7.70 -24.92 -13.30
C TYR A 236 8.20 -25.24 -14.71
N GLU A 237 8.23 -26.50 -15.15
CA GLU A 237 8.75 -26.86 -16.48
C GLU A 237 7.98 -26.21 -17.63
N HIS A 238 6.66 -26.13 -17.51
CA HIS A 238 5.81 -25.48 -18.50
C HIS A 238 6.05 -23.96 -18.51
N LEU A 239 6.07 -23.35 -17.32
CA LEU A 239 6.32 -21.92 -17.16
C LEU A 239 7.71 -21.54 -17.64
N GLN A 240 8.72 -22.39 -17.43
CA GLN A 240 10.09 -22.18 -17.89
C GLN A 240 10.18 -22.18 -19.41
N LYS A 241 9.51 -23.13 -20.09
CA LYS A 241 9.44 -23.14 -21.56
C LYS A 241 8.77 -21.87 -22.11
N VAL A 242 7.67 -21.45 -21.48
CA VAL A 242 6.93 -20.24 -21.84
C VAL A 242 7.77 -18.99 -21.60
N TYR A 243 8.46 -18.91 -20.45
CA TYR A 243 9.36 -17.84 -20.08
C TYR A 243 10.46 -17.70 -21.13
N LEU A 244 11.23 -18.76 -21.39
CA LEU A 244 12.33 -18.75 -22.36
C LEU A 244 11.86 -18.27 -23.75
N LYS A 245 10.79 -18.87 -24.29
CA LYS A 245 10.22 -18.47 -25.58
C LYS A 245 9.79 -17.01 -25.62
N THR A 246 9.14 -16.52 -24.56
CA THR A 246 8.67 -15.12 -24.51
C THR A 246 9.85 -14.15 -24.42
N THR A 247 10.85 -14.46 -23.59
CA THR A 247 12.06 -13.62 -23.46
C THR A 247 12.87 -13.55 -24.75
N GLU A 248 13.01 -14.67 -25.46
CA GLU A 248 13.69 -14.71 -26.76
C GLU A 248 12.98 -13.85 -27.81
N ASN A 249 11.65 -13.93 -27.87
CA ASN A 249 10.85 -13.09 -28.77
C ASN A 249 10.91 -11.60 -28.40
N CYS A 250 10.91 -11.23 -27.13
CA CYS A 250 11.08 -9.83 -26.72
C CYS A 250 12.45 -9.28 -27.16
N LYS A 251 13.51 -10.08 -27.00
CA LYS A 251 14.87 -9.73 -27.43
C LYS A 251 14.97 -9.59 -28.94
N SER A 252 14.35 -10.49 -29.71
CA SER A 252 14.36 -10.41 -31.18
C SER A 252 13.62 -9.19 -31.73
N PHE A 253 12.65 -8.65 -30.99
CA PHE A 253 12.01 -7.37 -31.29
C PHE A 253 12.77 -6.14 -30.77
N GLY A 254 13.94 -6.33 -30.16
CA GLY A 254 14.84 -5.25 -29.76
C GLY A 254 14.55 -4.63 -28.39
N ALA A 255 13.75 -5.29 -27.54
CA ALA A 255 13.64 -4.93 -26.12
C ALA A 255 14.68 -5.66 -25.27
N ASP A 256 15.15 -4.99 -24.24
CA ASP A 256 15.94 -5.62 -23.18
C ASP A 256 15.02 -6.47 -22.32
N VAL A 257 15.48 -7.66 -21.94
CA VAL A 257 14.74 -8.51 -21.01
C VAL A 257 15.58 -8.66 -19.77
N ILE A 258 15.04 -8.15 -18.66
CA ILE A 258 15.78 -8.00 -17.41
C ILE A 258 14.99 -8.58 -16.23
N GLY A 259 15.69 -9.16 -15.28
CA GLY A 259 15.13 -9.60 -14.00
C GLY A 259 14.92 -8.45 -13.03
N GLU A 260 14.25 -8.73 -11.91
CA GLU A 260 13.98 -7.72 -10.88
C GLU A 260 15.26 -7.07 -10.33
N ASN A 261 16.36 -7.83 -10.23
CA ASN A 261 17.62 -7.33 -9.67
C ASN A 261 18.39 -6.43 -10.64
N GLU A 262 18.05 -6.46 -11.93
CA GLU A 262 18.73 -5.73 -13.00
C GLU A 262 18.04 -4.41 -13.36
N VAL A 263 16.84 -4.15 -12.79
CA VAL A 263 16.08 -2.92 -13.07
C VAL A 263 16.86 -1.67 -12.70
N GLU A 264 17.51 -1.66 -11.53
CA GLU A 264 18.24 -0.48 -11.04
C GLU A 264 19.46 -0.15 -11.90
N SER A 265 20.24 -1.16 -12.30
CA SER A 265 21.40 -0.99 -13.19
C SER A 265 20.96 -0.55 -14.58
N TRP A 266 19.97 -1.23 -15.16
CA TRP A 266 19.46 -0.91 -16.50
C TRP A 266 18.93 0.53 -16.59
N VAL A 267 18.17 0.97 -15.57
CA VAL A 267 17.69 2.36 -15.50
C VAL A 267 18.88 3.32 -15.40
N SER A 268 19.87 3.02 -14.58
CA SER A 268 21.04 3.88 -14.40
C SER A 268 21.85 4.04 -15.68
N ASP A 269 22.09 2.93 -16.40
CA ASP A 269 22.87 2.88 -17.64
C ASP A 269 22.22 3.71 -18.76
N HIS A 270 20.91 3.60 -18.92
CA HIS A 270 20.17 4.34 -19.94
C HIS A 270 19.94 5.81 -19.58
N LEU A 271 20.11 6.17 -18.31
CA LEU A 271 20.05 7.56 -17.85
C LEU A 271 21.39 8.28 -17.93
N VAL A 272 22.51 7.60 -18.21
CA VAL A 272 23.84 8.22 -18.37
C VAL A 272 23.80 9.33 -19.42
N ASN A 273 23.00 9.16 -20.48
CA ASN A 273 22.90 10.12 -21.58
C ASN A 273 21.93 11.31 -21.32
N VAL A 274 21.21 11.33 -20.20
CA VAL A 274 20.26 12.40 -19.87
C VAL A 274 20.96 13.68 -19.39
N GLU A 275 22.19 13.56 -18.89
CA GLU A 275 23.00 14.70 -18.42
C GLU A 275 23.47 15.65 -19.53
N LEU A 276 23.50 15.21 -20.79
CA LEU A 276 23.94 16.02 -21.93
C LEU A 276 22.85 16.98 -22.48
N LEU A 277 21.66 17.02 -21.87
CA LEU A 277 20.53 17.84 -22.31
C LEU A 277 20.10 18.91 -21.27
N ARG A 278 20.98 19.22 -20.30
CA ARG A 278 20.86 20.44 -19.49
C ARG A 278 21.42 21.64 -20.22
#